data_AF-A0AAE4J0U6-F1
#
_entry.id   AF-A0AAE4J0U6-F1
#
_cell.length_a   1.000
_cell.length_b   1.000
_cell.length_c   1.000
_cell.angle_alpha   90.00
_cell.angle_beta   90.00
_cell.angle_gamma   90.00
#
_symmetry.space_group_name_H-M   'P 1'
#
loop_
_entity.id
_entity.type
_entity.pdbx_description
1 polymer ?
#
loop_
_entity_poly.entity_id
_entity_poly.type
_entity_poly.pdbx_seq_one_letter_code
_entity_poly.pdbx_strand_id
1 'polypeptide(L)'
;MIEFNLNPITGDLTFDDLPLGISTEEGFCKSGLYHELIKRKAVNKTMPNHYLVDSVAFFDKEFQVTIRPVCYGFPFMLHLVDKNSQYYNALNDWNARANIHMLNDSVKSLSDWLKESLNLDTPHTTETDMIRWCFEWGRVSVSYEIKSFNHGIYLTWNIM
;
A
#
# COMPACT_ATOMS: atom_id res chain seq x y z
N MET A 1 4.43 -4.81 -16.20
CA MET A 1 4.36 -4.09 -14.91
C MET A 1 3.13 -3.21 -14.98
N ILE A 2 2.32 -3.17 -13.93
CA ILE A 2 1.11 -2.34 -13.89
C ILE A 2 1.48 -0.96 -13.35
N GLU A 3 1.00 0.11 -13.95
CA GLU A 3 1.23 1.47 -13.49
C GLU A 3 0.20 1.88 -12.44
N PHE A 4 0.65 2.24 -11.25
CA PHE A 4 -0.20 2.74 -10.16
C PHE A 4 -0.10 4.25 -10.06
N ASN A 5 -1.27 4.90 -10.04
CA ASN A 5 -1.39 6.33 -9.86
C ASN A 5 -2.32 6.62 -8.68
N LEU A 6 -1.94 7.60 -7.86
CA LEU A 6 -2.71 8.10 -6.73
C LEU A 6 -2.80 9.63 -6.84
N ASN A 7 -4.02 10.15 -6.79
CA ASN A 7 -4.24 11.57 -6.53
C ASN A 7 -4.35 11.77 -5.01
N PRO A 8 -3.36 12.38 -4.34
CA PRO A 8 -3.39 12.53 -2.88
C PRO A 8 -4.47 13.51 -2.40
N ILE A 9 -4.96 14.41 -3.27
CA ILE A 9 -5.99 15.38 -2.92
C ILE A 9 -7.37 14.71 -2.87
N THR A 10 -7.71 13.92 -3.90
CA THR A 10 -9.04 13.31 -4.01
C THR A 10 -9.11 11.90 -3.44
N GLY A 11 -7.96 11.21 -3.33
CA GLY A 11 -7.91 9.80 -2.99
C GLY A 11 -8.29 8.88 -4.15
N ASP A 12 -8.43 9.42 -5.36
CA ASP A 12 -8.64 8.62 -6.55
C ASP A 12 -7.37 7.86 -6.91
N LEU A 13 -7.53 6.62 -7.35
CA LEU A 13 -6.41 5.79 -7.74
C LEU A 13 -6.74 4.86 -8.90
N THR A 14 -5.72 4.59 -9.70
CA THR A 14 -5.82 3.76 -10.90
C THR A 14 -4.69 2.75 -10.98
N PHE A 15 -4.96 1.66 -11.69
CA PHE A 15 -3.97 0.67 -12.13
C PHE A 15 -4.10 0.57 -13.66
N ASP A 16 -3.08 1.01 -14.41
CA ASP A 16 -3.12 1.19 -15.88
C ASP A 16 -4.37 1.95 -16.34
N ASP A 17 -4.61 3.13 -15.76
CA ASP A 17 -5.78 3.99 -16.00
C ASP A 17 -7.15 3.40 -15.63
N LEU A 18 -7.20 2.15 -15.15
CA LEU A 18 -8.43 1.55 -14.64
C LEU A 18 -8.65 1.95 -13.18
N PRO A 19 -9.80 2.56 -12.85
CA PRO A 19 -10.07 3.01 -11.49
C PRO A 19 -10.23 1.82 -10.54
N LEU A 20 -9.63 1.93 -9.35
CA LEU A 20 -9.92 1.02 -8.25
C LEU A 20 -10.99 1.63 -7.36
N GLY A 21 -12.20 1.12 -7.49
CA GLY A 21 -13.31 1.52 -6.64
C GLY A 21 -13.11 1.06 -5.19
N ILE A 22 -13.40 1.96 -4.25
CA ILE A 22 -13.43 1.66 -2.82
C ILE A 22 -14.72 0.87 -2.54
N SER A 23 -14.62 -0.45 -2.42
CA SER A 23 -15.79 -1.33 -2.34
C SER A 23 -15.58 -2.52 -1.40
N THR A 24 -16.67 -3.26 -1.17
CA THR A 24 -16.62 -4.60 -0.55
C THR A 24 -15.89 -5.60 -1.46
N GLU A 25 -15.58 -6.79 -0.93
CA GLU A 25 -15.00 -7.89 -1.72
C GLU A 25 -15.85 -8.23 -2.95
N GLU A 26 -17.18 -8.30 -2.80
CA GLU A 26 -18.10 -8.55 -3.91
C GLU A 26 -18.01 -7.45 -4.98
N GLY A 27 -17.98 -6.19 -4.57
CA GLY A 27 -17.83 -5.06 -5.49
C GLY A 27 -16.49 -5.09 -6.23
N PHE A 28 -15.41 -5.39 -5.52
CA PHE A 28 -14.07 -5.46 -6.10
C PHE A 28 -13.98 -6.59 -7.11
N CYS A 29 -14.49 -7.78 -6.78
CA CYS A 29 -14.49 -8.94 -7.68
C CYS A 29 -15.34 -8.76 -8.94
N LYS A 30 -16.28 -7.81 -8.94
CA LYS A 30 -17.09 -7.45 -10.12
C LYS A 30 -16.50 -6.28 -10.92
N SER A 31 -15.45 -5.62 -10.42
CA SER A 31 -14.86 -4.44 -11.05
C SER A 31 -14.13 -4.76 -12.35
N GLY A 32 -14.09 -3.78 -13.26
CA GLY A 32 -13.32 -3.89 -14.51
C GLY A 32 -11.83 -4.10 -14.26
N LEU A 33 -11.28 -3.42 -13.24
CA LEU A 33 -9.90 -3.59 -12.83
C LEU A 33 -9.59 -5.05 -12.41
N TYR A 34 -10.40 -5.64 -11.51
CA TYR A 34 -10.16 -7.02 -11.09
C TYR A 34 -10.18 -8.01 -12.26
N HIS A 35 -11.15 -7.88 -13.16
CA HIS A 35 -11.22 -8.73 -14.36
C HIS A 35 -9.98 -8.59 -15.26
N GLU A 36 -9.48 -7.36 -15.45
CA GLU A 36 -8.27 -7.12 -16.23
C GLU A 36 -7.03 -7.69 -15.55
N LEU A 37 -6.89 -7.54 -14.24
CA LEU A 37 -5.80 -8.14 -13.47
C LEU A 37 -5.80 -9.68 -13.56
N ILE A 38 -6.97 -10.32 -13.51
CA ILE A 38 -7.12 -11.77 -13.68
C ILE A 38 -6.73 -12.20 -15.10
N LYS A 39 -7.20 -11.49 -16.13
CA LYS A 39 -6.86 -11.76 -17.54
C LYS A 39 -5.35 -11.72 -17.78
N ARG A 40 -4.66 -10.78 -17.13
CA ARG A 40 -3.19 -10.64 -17.19
C ARG A 40 -2.43 -11.59 -16.27
N LYS A 41 -3.13 -12.39 -15.45
CA LYS A 41 -2.55 -13.22 -14.38
C LYS A 41 -1.68 -12.41 -13.42
N ALA A 42 -2.08 -11.16 -13.17
CA ALA A 42 -1.32 -10.21 -12.38
C ALA A 42 -1.80 -10.08 -10.93
N VAL A 43 -2.94 -10.70 -10.59
CA VAL A 43 -3.48 -10.73 -9.23
C VAL A 43 -3.58 -12.15 -8.69
N ASN A 44 -3.11 -12.34 -7.46
CA ASN A 44 -3.22 -13.60 -6.72
C ASN A 44 -4.02 -13.37 -5.44
N LYS A 45 -5.02 -14.21 -5.16
CA LYS A 45 -5.70 -14.20 -3.86
C LYS A 45 -4.82 -14.94 -2.85
N THR A 46 -4.22 -14.20 -1.91
CA THR A 46 -3.28 -14.77 -0.93
C THR A 46 -3.98 -15.27 0.32
N MET A 47 -5.08 -14.63 0.71
CA MET A 47 -5.97 -15.03 1.79
C MET A 47 -7.37 -14.41 1.57
N PRO A 48 -8.40 -14.76 2.35
CA PRO A 48 -9.72 -14.13 2.23
C PRO A 48 -9.61 -12.60 2.26
N ASN A 49 -10.28 -11.93 1.32
CA ASN A 49 -10.26 -10.46 1.18
C ASN A 49 -8.88 -9.82 0.92
N HIS A 50 -7.82 -10.58 0.58
CA HIS A 50 -6.51 -9.99 0.26
C HIS A 50 -6.04 -10.45 -1.12
N TYR A 51 -5.80 -9.47 -1.98
CA TYR A 51 -5.48 -9.66 -3.38
C TYR A 51 -4.13 -9.01 -3.67
N LEU A 52 -3.15 -9.83 -4.03
CA LEU A 52 -1.77 -9.43 -4.25
C LEU A 52 -1.52 -9.15 -5.73
N VAL A 53 -1.04 -7.96 -6.03
CA VAL A 53 -0.47 -7.59 -7.34
C VAL A 53 1.04 -7.43 -7.16
N ASP A 54 1.82 -8.34 -7.75
CA ASP A 54 3.23 -8.50 -7.39
C ASP A 54 4.19 -7.47 -8.01
N SER A 55 3.81 -6.86 -9.14
CA SER A 55 4.68 -5.96 -9.89
C SER A 55 3.91 -4.72 -10.34
N VAL A 56 4.03 -3.67 -9.52
CA VAL A 56 3.35 -2.39 -9.69
C VAL A 56 4.38 -1.27 -9.70
N ALA A 57 4.43 -0.49 -10.78
CA ALA A 57 5.22 0.73 -10.82
C ALA A 57 4.48 1.84 -10.09
N PHE A 58 5.17 2.55 -9.20
CA PHE A 58 4.68 3.79 -8.62
C PHE A 58 5.82 4.79 -8.62
N PHE A 59 5.68 5.83 -9.46
CA PHE A 59 6.79 6.70 -9.84
C PHE A 59 8.01 5.89 -10.32
N ASP A 60 9.17 6.08 -9.71
CA ASP A 60 10.44 5.46 -10.04
C ASP A 60 10.71 4.13 -9.32
N LYS A 61 9.74 3.61 -8.56
CA LYS A 61 9.88 2.39 -7.75
C LYS A 61 8.91 1.29 -8.17
N GLU A 62 9.32 0.04 -7.93
CA GLU A 62 8.47 -1.14 -8.09
C GLU A 62 7.98 -1.63 -6.72
N PHE A 63 6.69 -1.87 -6.60
CA PHE A 63 6.02 -2.32 -5.39
C PHE A 63 5.31 -3.66 -5.61
N GLN A 64 5.26 -4.44 -4.53
CA GLN A 64 4.23 -5.43 -4.33
C GLN A 64 3.05 -4.76 -3.62
N VAL A 65 1.83 -4.90 -4.14
CA VAL A 65 0.64 -4.23 -3.61
C VAL A 65 -0.41 -5.24 -3.20
N THR A 66 -0.82 -5.19 -1.93
CA THR A 66 -1.96 -5.94 -1.41
C THR A 66 -3.18 -5.04 -1.38
N ILE A 67 -4.22 -5.43 -2.13
CA ILE A 67 -5.54 -4.81 -2.12
C ILE A 67 -6.40 -5.57 -1.10
N ARG A 68 -6.92 -4.84 -0.11
CA ARG A 68 -7.89 -5.35 0.86
C ARG A 68 -9.20 -4.56 0.73
N PRO A 69 -10.22 -5.12 0.06
CA PRO A 69 -11.55 -4.53 0.02
C PRO A 69 -12.15 -4.34 1.43
N VAL A 70 -13.22 -3.56 1.53
CA VAL A 70 -13.97 -3.38 2.78
C VAL A 70 -14.47 -4.75 3.26
N CYS A 71 -14.09 -5.15 4.47
CA CYS A 71 -14.50 -6.43 5.05
C CYS A 71 -14.50 -6.38 6.59
N TYR A 72 -15.46 -7.04 7.23
CA TYR A 72 -15.51 -7.24 8.70
C TYR A 72 -15.34 -5.95 9.54
N GLY A 73 -15.91 -4.83 9.09
CA GLY A 73 -15.78 -3.53 9.77
C GLY A 73 -14.42 -2.86 9.59
N PHE A 74 -13.49 -3.45 8.82
CA PHE A 74 -12.25 -2.81 8.43
C PHE A 74 -12.44 -1.98 7.16
N PRO A 75 -11.80 -0.80 7.09
CA PRO A 75 -11.82 0.01 5.88
C PRO A 75 -11.06 -0.68 4.75
N PHE A 76 -11.40 -0.23 3.53
CA PHE A 76 -10.59 -0.51 2.35
C PHE A 76 -9.15 -0.08 2.59
N MET A 77 -8.21 -0.92 2.20
CA MET A 77 -6.79 -0.68 2.44
C MET A 77 -5.95 -1.15 1.26
N LEU A 78 -4.93 -0.36 0.93
CA LEU A 78 -3.79 -0.78 0.13
C LEU A 78 -2.54 -0.84 0.99
N HIS A 79 -1.79 -1.94 0.88
CA HIS A 79 -0.47 -2.08 1.49
C HIS A 79 0.57 -2.29 0.40
N LEU A 80 1.51 -1.36 0.28
CA LEU A 80 2.55 -1.37 -0.74
C LEU A 80 3.91 -1.63 -0.08
N VAL A 81 4.66 -2.58 -0.63
CA VAL A 81 6.01 -2.95 -0.19
C VAL A 81 7.01 -2.70 -1.32
N ASP A 82 7.97 -1.80 -1.09
CA ASP A 82 9.04 -1.45 -2.06
C ASP A 82 9.94 -2.67 -2.30
N LYS A 83 9.95 -3.22 -3.52
CA LYS A 83 10.70 -4.43 -3.88
C LYS A 83 12.20 -4.22 -3.89
N ASN A 84 12.66 -2.98 -3.98
CA ASN A 84 14.08 -2.63 -3.94
C ASN A 84 14.56 -2.32 -2.52
N SER A 85 13.68 -2.38 -1.52
CA SER A 85 14.03 -2.09 -0.13
C SER A 85 14.78 -3.25 0.55
N GLN A 86 15.59 -2.91 1.55
CA GLN A 86 16.21 -3.91 2.43
C GLN A 86 15.15 -4.76 3.13
N TYR A 87 14.02 -4.16 3.51
CA TYR A 87 12.89 -4.87 4.11
C TYR A 87 12.31 -5.97 3.19
N TYR A 88 12.12 -5.70 1.90
CA TYR A 88 11.61 -6.70 0.96
C TYR A 88 12.56 -7.90 0.84
N ASN A 89 13.87 -7.64 0.77
CA ASN A 89 14.90 -8.68 0.75
C ASN A 89 14.92 -9.51 2.04
N ALA A 90 14.44 -8.97 3.16
CA ALA A 90 14.35 -9.64 4.45
C ALA A 90 13.06 -10.46 4.66
N LEU A 91 12.10 -10.45 3.74
CA LEU A 91 10.76 -11.06 3.96
C LEU A 91 10.81 -12.55 4.35
N ASN A 92 11.82 -13.29 3.88
CA ASN A 92 12.02 -14.71 4.13
C ASN A 92 12.93 -15.02 5.33
N ASP A 93 13.52 -14.00 5.97
CA ASP A 93 14.36 -14.13 7.16
C ASP A 93 13.71 -13.35 8.32
N TRP A 94 13.12 -14.08 9.27
CA TRP A 94 12.45 -13.48 10.41
C TRP A 94 13.35 -12.55 11.22
N ASN A 95 14.62 -12.91 11.45
CA ASN A 95 15.53 -12.12 12.26
C ASN A 95 15.91 -10.82 11.55
N ALA A 96 16.14 -10.89 10.24
CA ALA A 96 16.38 -9.71 9.43
C ALA A 96 15.13 -8.82 9.36
N ARG A 97 13.94 -9.42 9.18
CA ARG A 97 12.66 -8.70 9.08
C ARG A 97 12.28 -8.00 10.39
N ALA A 98 12.57 -8.62 11.53
CA ALA A 98 12.30 -8.07 12.85
C ALA A 98 13.38 -7.09 13.35
N ASN A 99 14.37 -6.76 12.51
CA ASN A 99 15.40 -5.79 12.87
C ASN A 99 14.82 -4.37 12.96
N ILE A 100 14.57 -3.91 14.18
CA ILE A 100 13.99 -2.59 14.47
C ILE A 100 14.80 -1.44 13.88
N HIS A 101 16.13 -1.52 13.88
CA HIS A 101 16.96 -0.45 13.33
C HIS A 101 16.73 -0.31 11.81
N MET A 102 16.75 -1.42 11.09
CA MET A 102 16.43 -1.47 9.66
C MET A 102 15.01 -0.95 9.38
N LEU A 103 14.03 -1.34 10.21
CA LEU A 103 12.65 -0.91 10.04
C LEU A 103 12.47 0.60 10.24
N ASN A 104 13.09 1.18 11.26
CA ASN A 104 13.08 2.63 11.50
C ASN A 104 13.69 3.40 10.32
N ASP A 105 14.84 2.92 9.82
CA ASP A 105 15.50 3.51 8.66
C ASP A 105 14.64 3.38 7.39
N SER A 106 13.95 2.25 7.24
CA SER A 106 13.03 2.00 6.12
C SER A 106 11.82 2.92 6.17
N VAL A 107 11.22 3.15 7.35
CA VAL A 107 10.11 4.09 7.52
C VAL A 107 10.54 5.49 7.12
N LYS A 108 11.69 5.95 7.63
CA LYS A 108 12.21 7.28 7.30
C LYS A 108 12.44 7.43 5.79
N SER A 109 13.25 6.57 5.20
CA SER A 109 13.60 6.62 3.78
C SER A 109 12.39 6.55 2.86
N LEU A 110 11.45 5.63 3.14
CA LEU A 110 10.25 5.47 2.33
C LEU A 110 9.26 6.64 2.52
N SER A 111 9.20 7.23 3.73
CA SER A 111 8.37 8.42 3.99
C SER A 111 8.91 9.68 3.32
N ASP A 112 10.24 9.87 3.30
CA ASP A 112 10.90 10.99 2.62
C ASP A 112 10.63 10.91 1.12
N TRP A 113 10.85 9.74 0.51
CA TRP A 113 10.54 9.50 -0.91
C TRP A 113 9.05 9.71 -1.23
N LEU A 114 8.14 9.19 -0.40
CA LEU A 114 6.71 9.31 -0.65
C LEU A 114 6.24 10.77 -0.58
N LYS A 115 6.78 11.52 0.39
CA LYS A 115 6.51 12.94 0.54
C LYS A 115 6.93 13.72 -0.69
N GLU A 116 8.14 13.48 -1.20
CA GLU A 116 8.65 14.14 -2.41
C GLU A 116 7.83 13.75 -3.66
N SER A 117 7.57 12.45 -3.82
CA SER A 117 6.89 11.92 -5.01
C SER A 117 5.46 12.43 -5.15
N LEU A 118 4.73 12.50 -4.03
CA LEU A 118 3.35 13.00 -4.00
C LEU A 118 3.22 14.50 -3.67
N ASN A 119 4.36 15.20 -3.50
CA ASN A 119 4.41 16.60 -3.07
C ASN A 119 3.54 16.85 -1.81
N LEU A 120 3.70 16.01 -0.79
CA LEU A 120 2.91 16.08 0.43
C LEU A 120 3.43 17.16 1.39
N ASP A 121 2.49 17.78 2.11
CA ASP A 121 2.77 18.70 3.19
C ASP A 121 3.42 18.01 4.41
N THR A 122 3.56 18.76 5.50
CA THR A 122 4.04 18.22 6.78
C THR A 122 3.12 17.10 7.29
N PRO A 123 3.67 15.95 7.74
CA PRO A 123 2.88 14.88 8.32
C PRO A 123 2.08 15.34 9.55
N HIS A 124 0.91 14.75 9.74
CA HIS A 124 0.09 14.95 10.95
C HIS A 124 0.62 14.14 12.14
N THR A 125 1.34 13.05 11.86
CA THR A 125 1.97 12.21 12.89
C THR A 125 3.38 11.85 12.45
N THR A 126 4.32 11.95 13.38
CA THR A 126 5.73 11.60 13.21
C THR A 126 6.18 10.84 14.45
N GLU A 127 6.26 9.52 14.32
CA GLU A 127 6.79 8.58 15.31
C GLU A 127 7.91 7.77 14.65
N THR A 128 8.76 7.14 15.45
CA THR A 128 9.91 6.37 14.94
C THR A 128 9.48 5.25 13.99
N ASP A 129 8.35 4.63 14.26
CA ASP A 129 7.77 3.50 13.52
C ASP A 129 6.65 3.91 12.56
N MET A 130 6.30 5.20 12.48
CA MET A 130 5.17 5.67 11.68
C MET A 130 5.24 7.16 11.31
N ILE A 131 5.09 7.44 10.01
CA ILE A 131 4.78 8.77 9.47
C ILE A 131 3.40 8.73 8.84
N ARG A 132 2.54 9.73 9.10
CA ARG A 132 1.16 9.76 8.59
C ARG A 132 0.70 11.12 8.10
N TRP A 133 -0.01 11.11 6.98
CA TRP A 133 -0.79 12.22 6.45
C TRP A 133 -2.28 11.86 6.48
N CYS A 134 -3.09 12.78 6.98
CA CYS A 134 -4.55 12.65 7.05
C CYS A 134 -5.18 13.53 5.97
N PHE A 135 -6.17 12.98 5.29
CA PHE A 135 -6.96 13.63 4.24
C PHE A 135 -8.45 13.44 4.54
N GLU A 136 -9.30 14.23 3.88
CA GLU A 136 -10.75 14.08 4.01
C GLU A 136 -11.23 12.68 3.57
N TRP A 137 -10.62 12.14 2.52
CA TRP A 137 -10.94 10.81 1.99
C TRP A 137 -10.34 9.66 2.81
N GLY A 138 -9.29 9.89 3.60
CA GLY A 138 -8.59 8.81 4.27
C GLY A 138 -7.22 9.18 4.82
N ARG A 139 -6.31 8.21 4.82
CA ARG A 139 -4.96 8.34 5.40
C ARG A 139 -3.94 7.68 4.50
N VAL A 140 -2.78 8.31 4.43
CA VAL A 140 -1.54 7.77 3.86
C VAL A 140 -0.56 7.63 5.02
N SER A 141 -0.02 6.43 5.23
CA SER A 141 0.98 6.19 6.27
C SER A 141 2.14 5.39 5.73
N VAL A 142 3.35 5.67 6.20
CA VAL A 142 4.50 4.78 6.09
C VAL A 142 4.79 4.27 7.49
N SER A 143 4.72 2.97 7.70
CA SER A 143 4.87 2.39 9.04
C SER A 143 5.29 0.94 8.98
N TYR A 144 5.61 0.37 10.15
CA TYR A 144 5.59 -1.06 10.35
C TYR A 144 4.71 -1.47 11.53
N GLU A 145 4.09 -2.65 11.47
CA GLU A 145 3.30 -3.16 12.61
C GLU A 145 4.22 -3.87 13.61
N ILE A 146 4.12 -3.51 14.89
CA ILE A 146 5.08 -3.87 15.93
C ILE A 146 5.13 -5.36 16.32
N LYS A 147 4.13 -6.17 15.94
CA LYS A 147 4.07 -7.62 16.24
C LYS A 147 4.48 -8.49 15.05
N SER A 148 4.05 -8.11 13.86
CA SER A 148 4.25 -8.83 12.60
C SER A 148 5.46 -8.33 11.83
N PHE A 149 5.94 -7.13 12.17
CA PHE A 149 7.00 -6.39 11.49
C PHE A 149 6.66 -6.09 10.03
N ASN A 150 5.37 -6.08 9.69
CA ASN A 150 4.93 -5.76 8.34
C ASN A 150 5.15 -4.28 8.08
N HIS A 151 6.15 -3.96 7.26
CA HIS A 151 6.50 -2.60 6.85
C HIS A 151 5.92 -2.27 5.48
N GLY A 152 5.59 -1.01 5.24
CA GLY A 152 5.27 -0.49 3.92
C GLY A 152 4.46 0.81 3.96
N ILE A 153 3.94 1.19 2.80
CA ILE A 153 2.97 2.26 2.67
C ILE A 153 1.58 1.66 2.88
N TYR A 154 0.76 2.33 3.69
CA TYR A 154 -0.63 2.00 3.95
C TYR A 154 -1.52 3.16 3.50
N LEU A 155 -2.41 2.87 2.55
CA LEU A 155 -3.48 3.78 2.14
C LEU A 155 -4.78 3.22 2.71
N THR A 156 -5.48 3.99 3.53
CA THR A 156 -6.76 3.55 4.12
C THR A 156 -7.81 4.61 3.94
N TRP A 157 -8.99 4.23 3.45
CA TRP A 157 -10.11 5.14 3.28
C TRP A 157 -10.93 5.23 4.55
N ASN A 158 -11.52 6.40 4.80
CA ASN A 158 -12.49 6.54 5.88
C ASN A 158 -13.67 5.61 5.59
N ILE A 159 -14.17 4.93 6.63
CA ILE A 159 -15.38 4.11 6.49
C ILE A 159 -16.54 5.09 6.26
N MET A 160 -17.18 4.99 5.09
CA MET A 160 -18.41 5.73 4.78
C MET A 160 -19.58 5.20 5.60
#